data_AF-A0A2V9MD77-F1
#
_entry.id   AF-A0A2V9MD77-F1
#
_cell.length_a   1.000
_cell.length_b   1.000
_cell.length_c   1.000
_cell.angle_alpha   90.00
_cell.angle_beta   90.00
_cell.angle_gamma   90.00
#
_symmetry.space_group_name_H-M   'P 1'
#
loop_
_entity.id
_entity.type
_entity.pdbx_description
1 polymer ?
#
loop_
_entity_poly.entity_id
_entity_poly.type
_entity_poly.pdbx_seq_one_letter_code
_entity_poly.pdbx_strand_id
1 'polypeptide(L)'
;MDWSSLWLAMGAASTSGINLYATVLTLGLLQRFHWLQLPEEWRLLGENWVLVLAGVLFLVEFVADKIPWVDSSWDAVHTFIRVPAGAALMASAFVNLDNASRLAAALLGGSLALTAHGAKATARLAVNASPEPFTNIGLS
;
A
#
# COMPACT_ATOMS: atom_id res chain seq x y z
N MET A 1 4.70 20.50 12.78
CA MET A 1 4.21 19.32 12.03
C MET A 1 3.71 19.82 10.69
N ASP A 2 4.31 19.37 9.60
CA ASP A 2 3.79 19.67 8.27
C ASP A 2 2.55 18.81 8.03
N TRP A 3 1.40 19.48 7.93
CA TRP A 3 0.11 18.81 7.73
C TRP A 3 0.05 18.09 6.39
N SER A 4 0.76 18.57 5.37
CA SER A 4 0.77 17.94 4.05
C SER A 4 1.45 16.56 4.09
N SER A 5 2.62 16.48 4.75
CA SER A 5 3.32 15.22 5.02
C SER A 5 2.46 14.25 5.82
N LEU A 6 1.65 14.72 6.79
CA LEU A 6 0.74 13.86 7.54
C LEU A 6 -0.34 13.24 6.67
N TRP A 7 -1.06 14.04 5.88
CA TRP A 7 -2.11 13.52 5.00
C TRP A 7 -1.56 12.55 3.96
N LEU A 8 -0.41 12.90 3.38
CA LEU A 8 0.29 12.06 2.43
C LEU A 8 0.72 10.71 3.05
N ALA A 9 1.31 10.74 4.24
CA ALA A 9 1.73 9.55 4.96
C ALA A 9 0.57 8.65 5.37
N MET A 10 -0.54 9.24 5.84
CA MET A 10 -1.77 8.50 6.15
C MET A 10 -2.38 7.86 4.90
N GLY A 11 -2.43 8.60 3.78
CA GLY A 11 -2.90 8.09 2.49
C GLY A 11 -2.03 6.96 1.97
N ALA A 12 -0.71 7.10 2.03
CA ALA A 12 0.24 6.07 1.64
C ALA A 12 0.09 4.81 2.52
N ALA A 13 0.03 4.97 3.84
CA ALA A 13 -0.17 3.84 4.76
C ALA A 13 -1.50 3.11 4.48
N SER A 14 -2.59 3.85 4.32
CA SER A 14 -3.91 3.27 4.04
C SER A 14 -3.96 2.53 2.71
N THR A 15 -3.50 3.17 1.63
CA THR A 15 -3.50 2.55 0.29
C THR A 15 -2.53 1.37 0.20
N SER A 16 -1.42 1.39 0.96
CA SER A 16 -0.48 0.28 0.99
C SER A 16 -1.08 -1.01 1.53
N GLY A 17 -2.06 -0.90 2.44
CA GLY A 17 -2.84 -2.04 2.93
C GLY A 17 -3.68 -2.71 1.83
N ILE A 18 -4.18 -1.92 0.89
CA ILE A 18 -4.96 -2.41 -0.27
C ILE A 18 -4.00 -3.02 -1.30
N ASN A 19 -3.02 -2.25 -1.77
CA ASN A 19 -2.02 -2.68 -2.73
C ASN A 19 -0.75 -1.80 -2.61
N LEU A 20 0.25 -2.32 -1.90
CA LEU A 20 1.54 -1.65 -1.67
C LEU A 20 2.22 -1.24 -2.98
N TYR A 21 2.17 -2.10 -4.00
CA TYR A 21 2.88 -1.87 -5.26
C TYR A 21 2.24 -0.73 -6.05
N ALA A 22 0.91 -0.68 -6.08
CA ALA A 22 0.15 0.42 -6.65
C ALA A 22 0.44 1.73 -5.91
N THR A 23 0.49 1.71 -4.57
CA THR A 23 0.85 2.88 -3.75
C THR A 23 2.24 3.41 -4.11
N VAL A 24 3.25 2.54 -4.10
CA VAL A 24 4.64 2.92 -4.42
C VAL A 24 4.74 3.45 -5.86
N LEU A 25 4.13 2.74 -6.82
CA LEU A 25 4.14 3.15 -8.22
C LEU A 25 3.48 4.51 -8.41
N THR A 26 2.32 4.73 -7.79
CA THR A 26 1.57 5.99 -7.89
C THR A 26 2.38 7.15 -7.31
N LEU A 27 2.85 7.01 -6.07
CA LEU A 27 3.66 8.05 -5.42
C LEU A 27 4.95 8.31 -6.19
N GLY A 28 5.61 7.27 -6.67
CA GLY A 28 6.82 7.37 -7.46
C GLY A 28 6.61 8.10 -8.79
N LEU A 29 5.52 7.81 -9.52
CA LEU A 29 5.19 8.51 -10.76
C LEU A 29 4.85 9.99 -10.50
N LEU A 30 4.09 10.27 -9.44
CA LEU A 30 3.79 11.65 -9.03
C LEU A 30 5.05 12.45 -8.69
N GLN A 31 6.01 11.82 -8.00
CA GLN A 31 7.32 12.40 -7.72
C GLN A 31 8.12 12.65 -8.99
N ARG A 32 8.15 11.65 -9.89
CA ARG A 32 8.94 11.70 -11.13
C ARG A 32 8.47 12.76 -12.10
N PHE A 33 7.16 12.97 -12.21
CA PHE A 33 6.58 14.02 -13.05
C PHE A 33 6.44 15.36 -12.33
N HIS A 34 6.95 15.47 -11.10
CA HIS A 34 6.88 16.67 -10.27
C HIS A 34 5.45 17.18 -10.03
N TRP A 35 4.46 16.28 -10.04
CA TRP A 35 3.06 16.60 -9.76
C TRP A 35 2.78 16.70 -8.26
N LEU A 36 3.60 16.04 -7.45
CA LEU A 36 3.55 16.09 -6.00
C LEU A 36 4.97 16.21 -5.46
N GLN A 37 5.20 17.14 -4.53
CA GLN A 37 6.46 17.21 -3.80
C GLN A 37 6.39 16.21 -2.64
N LEU A 38 7.11 15.10 -2.76
CA LEU A 38 7.25 14.16 -1.66
C LEU A 38 8.36 14.61 -0.67
N PRO A 39 8.30 14.15 0.58
CA PRO A 39 9.41 14.27 1.53
C PRO A 39 10.72 13.71 0.94
N GLU A 40 11.87 14.23 1.39
CA GLU A 40 13.19 13.83 0.88
C GLU A 40 13.42 12.32 1.01
N GLU A 41 12.92 11.74 2.10
CA GLU A 41 13.00 10.31 2.42
C GLU A 41 12.30 9.44 1.36
N TRP A 42 11.37 10.01 0.60
CA TRP A 42 10.56 9.32 -0.40
C TRP A 42 11.04 9.58 -1.83
N ARG A 43 12.13 10.34 -2.02
CA ARG A 43 12.68 10.62 -3.35
C ARG A 43 13.01 9.34 -4.13
N LEU A 44 13.44 8.29 -3.42
CA LEU A 44 13.75 6.99 -4.01
C LEU A 44 12.54 6.33 -4.69
N LEU A 45 11.30 6.66 -4.31
CA LEU A 45 10.10 6.11 -4.95
C LEU A 45 10.04 6.49 -6.44
N GLY A 46 10.63 7.63 -6.83
CA GLY A 46 10.67 8.10 -8.22
C GLY A 46 11.77 7.47 -9.08
N GLU A 47 12.66 6.65 -8.51
CA GLU A 47 13.77 6.03 -9.24
C GLU A 47 13.30 5.00 -10.26
N ASN A 48 13.97 4.95 -11.41
CA ASN A 48 13.63 4.06 -12.53
C ASN A 48 13.40 2.60 -12.08
N TRP A 49 14.32 2.07 -11.29
CA TRP A 49 14.29 0.67 -10.86
C TRP A 49 13.15 0.41 -9.86
N VAL A 50 12.82 1.37 -8.99
CA VAL A 50 11.70 1.24 -8.04
C VAL A 50 10.39 1.22 -8.79
N LEU A 51 10.21 2.13 -9.76
CA LEU A 51 9.02 2.20 -10.59
C LEU A 51 8.81 0.94 -11.41
N VAL A 52 9.88 0.41 -12.02
CA VAL A 52 9.81 -0.85 -12.79
C VAL A 52 9.45 -2.02 -11.86
N LEU A 53 10.11 -2.14 -10.71
CA LEU A 53 9.83 -3.21 -9.75
C LEU A 53 8.39 -3.14 -9.21
N ALA A 54 7.94 -1.95 -8.79
CA ALA A 54 6.59 -1.72 -8.32
C ALA A 54 5.56 -1.98 -9.43
N GLY A 55 5.84 -1.57 -10.67
CA GLY A 55 5.00 -1.85 -11.83
C GLY A 55 4.87 -3.34 -12.11
N VAL A 56 5.97 -4.10 -12.09
CA VAL A 56 5.95 -5.55 -12.29
C VAL A 56 5.18 -6.25 -11.17
N LEU A 57 5.46 -5.93 -9.91
CA LEU A 57 4.79 -6.53 -8.76
C LEU A 57 3.29 -6.17 -8.73
N PHE A 58 2.94 -4.94 -9.12
CA PHE A 58 1.55 -4.54 -9.30
C PHE A 58 0.83 -5.37 -10.37
N LEU A 59 1.47 -5.62 -11.52
CA LEU A 59 0.90 -6.48 -12.57
C LEU A 59 0.77 -7.93 -12.10
N VAL A 60 1.75 -8.46 -11.37
CA VAL A 60 1.68 -9.81 -10.79
C VAL A 60 0.50 -9.91 -9.82
N GLU A 61 0.36 -8.95 -8.90
CA GLU A 61 -0.78 -8.88 -7.98
C GLU A 61 -2.09 -8.79 -8.74
N PHE A 62 -2.18 -7.91 -9.75
CA PHE A 62 -3.39 -7.76 -10.57
C PHE A 62 -3.82 -9.08 -11.23
N VAL A 63 -2.87 -9.89 -11.70
CA VAL A 63 -3.16 -11.22 -12.28
C VAL A 63 -3.52 -12.23 -11.18
N ALA A 64 -2.78 -12.26 -10.08
CA ALA A 64 -3.05 -13.14 -8.94
C ALA A 64 -4.47 -12.95 -8.39
N ASP A 65 -4.93 -11.70 -8.35
CA ASP A 65 -6.26 -11.30 -7.91
C ASP A 65 -7.40 -11.83 -8.78
N LYS A 66 -7.12 -12.27 -10.01
CA LYS A 66 -8.15 -12.84 -10.91
C LYS A 66 -8.36 -14.34 -10.73
N ILE A 67 -7.49 -15.02 -9.98
CA ILE A 67 -7.55 -16.47 -9.81
C ILE A 67 -8.08 -16.76 -8.39
N PRO A 68 -9.28 -17.37 -8.26
CA PRO A 68 -9.81 -17.74 -6.95
C PRO A 68 -8.81 -18.59 -6.15
N TRP A 69 -8.75 -18.39 -4.84
CA TRP A 69 -7.83 -19.03 -3.89
C TRP A 69 -6.37 -18.56 -3.98
N VAL A 70 -5.89 -18.23 -5.18
CA VAL A 70 -4.58 -17.58 -5.35
C VAL A 70 -4.63 -16.18 -4.76
N ASP A 71 -5.71 -15.44 -4.98
CA ASP A 71 -5.99 -14.13 -4.38
C ASP A 71 -5.87 -14.16 -2.84
N SER A 72 -6.51 -15.14 -2.20
CA SER A 72 -6.59 -15.30 -0.76
C SER A 72 -5.24 -15.71 -0.17
N SER A 73 -4.53 -16.62 -0.86
CA SER A 73 -3.17 -17.03 -0.48
C SER A 73 -2.18 -15.88 -0.64
N TRP A 74 -2.31 -15.10 -1.71
CA TRP A 74 -1.51 -13.91 -1.96
C TRP A 74 -1.72 -12.89 -0.85
N ASP A 75 -2.96 -12.56 -0.49
CA ASP A 75 -3.26 -11.63 0.59
C ASP A 75 -2.76 -12.14 1.97
N ALA A 76 -2.88 -13.44 2.25
CA ALA A 76 -2.38 -14.01 3.49
C ALA A 76 -0.87 -13.79 3.66
N VAL A 77 -0.08 -14.02 2.60
CA VAL A 77 1.35 -13.70 2.60
C VAL A 77 1.57 -12.19 2.71
N HIS A 78 0.81 -11.40 1.97
CA HIS A 78 0.97 -9.95 1.90
C HIS A 78 0.51 -9.21 3.15
N THR A 79 -0.22 -9.85 4.06
CA THR A 79 -0.46 -9.31 5.41
C THR A 79 0.88 -8.97 6.10
N PHE A 80 1.89 -9.84 5.97
CA PHE A 80 3.21 -9.67 6.57
C PHE A 80 4.14 -8.74 5.78
N ILE A 81 3.71 -8.27 4.62
CA ILE A 81 4.49 -7.37 3.75
C ILE A 81 3.88 -5.97 3.78
N ARG A 82 2.58 -5.86 3.47
CA ARG A 82 1.86 -4.59 3.33
C ARG A 82 1.69 -3.88 4.65
N VAL A 83 1.35 -4.58 5.74
CA VAL A 83 1.12 -3.95 7.04
C VAL A 83 2.42 -3.35 7.61
N PRO A 84 3.56 -4.08 7.64
CA PRO A 84 4.83 -3.49 8.04
C PRO A 84 5.30 -2.39 7.07
N ALA A 85 5.05 -2.53 5.76
CA ALA A 85 5.40 -1.50 4.80
C ALA A 85 4.61 -0.20 5.02
N GLY A 86 3.31 -0.28 5.31
CA GLY A 86 2.49 0.88 5.65
C GLY A 86 2.94 1.57 6.95
N ALA A 87 3.33 0.79 7.96
CA ALA A 87 3.96 1.30 9.17
C ALA A 87 5.27 2.03 8.86
N ALA A 88 6.13 1.43 8.03
CA ALA A 88 7.42 2.00 7.64
C ALA A 88 7.25 3.28 6.80
N LEU A 89 6.32 3.30 5.85
CA LEU A 89 6.00 4.49 5.05
C LEU A 89 5.58 5.65 5.96
N MET A 90 4.63 5.42 6.88
CA MET A 90 4.18 6.44 7.82
C MET A 90 5.33 6.93 8.71
N ALA A 91 6.13 6.03 9.29
CA ALA A 91 7.24 6.40 10.15
C ALA A 91 8.35 7.17 9.41
N SER A 92 8.61 6.82 8.14
CA SER A 92 9.66 7.45 7.32
C SER A 92 9.34 8.90 6.97
N ALA A 93 8.06 9.26 6.83
CA ALA A 93 7.64 10.65 6.60
C ALA A 93 7.94 11.58 7.80
N PHE A 94 8.31 11.03 8.96
CA PHE A 94 8.57 11.76 10.19
C PHE A 94 9.95 11.45 10.79
N VAL A 95 10.95 11.12 9.96
CA VAL A 95 12.30 10.75 10.43
C VAL A 95 12.96 11.83 11.32
N ASN A 96 12.58 13.10 11.12
CA ASN A 96 13.11 14.25 11.84
C ASN A 96 12.46 14.45 13.23
N LEU A 97 11.44 13.66 13.60
CA LEU A 97 10.85 13.66 14.94
C LEU A 97 11.61 12.74 15.89
N ASP A 98 11.35 12.87 17.19
CA ASP A 98 11.91 12.02 18.22
C ASP A 98 11.45 10.55 18.06
N ASN A 99 12.19 9.62 18.69
CA ASN A 99 11.93 8.18 18.55
C ASN A 99 10.53 7.78 19.02
N ALA A 100 9.97 8.43 20.05
CA ALA A 100 8.63 8.08 20.53
C ALA A 100 7.56 8.48 19.51
N SER A 101 7.69 9.68 18.92
CA SER A 101 6.80 10.14 17.86
C SER A 101 6.89 9.28 16.59
N ARG A 102 8.10 8.84 16.20
CA ARG A 102 8.29 7.91 15.06
C ARG A 102 7.68 6.55 15.30
N LEU A 103 7.79 6.02 16.52
CA LEU A 103 7.13 4.77 16.90
C LEU A 103 5.60 4.93 16.87
N ALA A 104 5.07 6.04 17.38
CA ALA A 104 3.64 6.34 17.30
C ALA A 104 3.17 6.42 15.84
N ALA A 105 3.93 7.08 14.96
CA ALA A 105 3.65 7.11 13.53
C ALA A 105 3.67 5.72 12.90
N ALA A 106 4.64 4.86 13.24
CA ALA A 106 4.69 3.48 12.76
C ALA A 106 3.43 2.69 13.18
N LEU A 107 3.03 2.80 14.45
CA LEU A 107 1.83 2.14 14.98
C LEU A 107 0.55 2.62 14.30
N LEU A 108 0.41 3.93 14.07
CA LEU A 108 -0.70 4.51 13.34
C LEU A 108 -0.73 4.03 11.88
N GLY A 109 0.40 4.08 11.19
CA GLY A 109 0.52 3.62 9.80
C GLY A 109 0.22 2.14 9.64
N GLY A 110 0.75 1.30 10.53
CA GLY A 110 0.47 -0.13 10.55
C GLY A 110 -1.01 -0.42 10.82
N SER A 111 -1.65 0.33 11.72
CA SER A 111 -3.08 0.18 12.02
C SER A 111 -3.95 0.56 10.82
N LEU A 112 -3.61 1.65 10.12
CA LEU A 112 -4.30 2.07 8.89
C LEU A 112 -4.15 1.01 7.78
N ALA A 113 -2.91 0.54 7.55
CA ALA A 113 -2.63 -0.48 6.56
C ALA A 113 -3.35 -1.80 6.87
N LEU A 114 -3.33 -2.25 8.13
CA LEU A 114 -4.02 -3.46 8.57
C LEU A 114 -5.54 -3.34 8.37
N THR A 115 -6.12 -2.18 8.70
CA THR A 115 -7.56 -1.94 8.52
C THR A 115 -7.95 -2.00 7.05
N ALA A 116 -7.20 -1.32 6.19
CA ALA A 116 -7.45 -1.31 4.75
C ALA A 116 -7.24 -2.70 4.12
N HIS A 117 -6.20 -3.42 4.54
CA HIS A 117 -5.95 -4.80 4.12
C HIS A 117 -7.08 -5.74 4.55
N GLY A 118 -7.51 -5.66 5.81
CA GLY A 118 -8.62 -6.45 6.34
C GLY A 118 -9.94 -6.17 5.61
N ALA A 119 -10.20 -4.92 5.24
CA ALA A 119 -11.36 -4.56 4.42
C ALA A 119 -11.32 -5.22 3.03
N LYS A 120 -10.15 -5.20 2.37
CA LYS A 120 -9.93 -5.88 1.08
C LYS A 120 -10.17 -7.39 1.19
N ALA A 121 -9.53 -8.03 2.17
CA ALA A 121 -9.66 -9.47 2.40
C ALA A 121 -11.12 -9.88 2.72
N THR A 122 -11.81 -9.08 3.54
CA THR A 122 -13.23 -9.33 3.86
C THR A 122 -14.13 -9.22 2.64
N ALA A 123 -13.91 -8.21 1.78
CA ALA A 123 -14.65 -8.07 0.53
C ALA A 123 -14.45 -9.28 -0.40
N ARG A 124 -13.23 -9.83 -0.47
CA ARG A 124 -12.93 -11.05 -1.25
C ARG A 124 -13.63 -12.27 -0.71
N LEU A 125 -13.62 -12.48 0.61
CA LEU A 125 -14.34 -13.60 1.24
C LEU A 125 -15.85 -13.54 0.93
N ALA A 126 -16.45 -12.35 1.02
CA ALA A 126 -17.86 -12.16 0.69
C ALA A 126 -18.17 -12.49 -0.78
N VAL A 127 -17.26 -12.11 -1.69
CA VAL A 127 -17.42 -12.31 -3.13
C VAL A 127 -17.15 -13.77 -3.52
N ASN A 128 -16.11 -14.40 -2.97
CA ASN A 128 -15.77 -15.81 -3.24
C ASN A 128 -16.81 -16.80 -2.67
N ALA A 129 -17.64 -16.37 -1.70
CA ALA A 129 -18.78 -17.13 -1.22
C ALA A 129 -20.02 -17.07 -2.15
N SER A 130 -20.01 -16.22 -3.18
CA SER A 130 -21.10 -16.08 -4.14
C SER A 130 -21.02 -17.12 -5.28
N PRO A 131 -22.13 -17.80 -5.63
CA PRO A 131 -22.13 -18.86 -6.64
C PRO A 131 -22.02 -18.40 -8.11
N GLU A 132 -22.00 -17.09 -8.40
CA GLU A 132 -21.96 -16.59 -9.78
C GLU A 132 -20.54 -16.16 -10.21
N PRO A 133 -19.88 -16.86 -11.17
CA PRO A 133 -18.46 -16.64 -11.49
C PRO A 133 -18.12 -15.30 -12.13
N PHE A 134 -19.10 -14.62 -12.74
CA PHE A 134 -18.86 -13.51 -13.66
C PHE A 134 -18.80 -12.13 -12.99
N THR A 135 -19.22 -11.99 -11.74
CA THR A 135 -19.16 -10.73 -10.97
C THR A 135 -17.76 -10.43 -10.39
N ASN A 136 -16.84 -11.40 -10.42
CA ASN A 136 -15.52 -11.29 -9.75
C ASN A 136 -14.46 -10.54 -10.57
N ILE A 137 -14.73 -10.27 -11.85
CA ILE A 137 -13.75 -9.67 -12.78
C ILE A 137 -13.40 -8.21 -12.38
N GLY A 138 -14.30 -7.52 -11.67
CA GLY A 138 -14.13 -6.13 -11.25
C GLY A 138 -13.30 -5.90 -9.98
N LEU A 139 -12.96 -6.94 -9.21
CA LEU A 139 -12.15 -6.79 -8.00
C LEU A 139 -10.67 -6.90 -8.33
N SER A 140 -9.91 -5.86 -7.97
CA SER A 140 -8.44 -5.80 -7.92
C SER A 140 -8.03 -4.84 -6.80
#